data_AF-A0A1V2IAT0-F1
#
_entry.id   AF-A0A1V2IAT0-F1
#
_cell.length_a   1.000
_cell.length_b   1.000
_cell.length_c   1.000
_cell.angle_alpha   90.00
_cell.angle_beta   90.00
_cell.angle_gamma   90.00
#
_symmetry.space_group_name_H-M   'P 1'
#
loop_
_entity.id
_entity.type
_entity.pdbx_description
1 polymer ?
#
loop_
_entity_poly.entity_id
_entity_poly.type
_entity_poly.pdbx_seq_one_letter_code
_entity_poly.pdbx_strand_id
1 'polypeptide(L)'
;MRLLPRLTPANKGFWTSGADGRLRIQGCGDCGTLVHPPTPICPKCRSRAHAPTEVSGRGTVIGFTVNAQQWLPGFEPPYVVAVVALAEQPDVRLTTNIVGCPPEDVHVGQEVAVRFERHEDVWLPLFEPTGGTDPVDRVPAPSRPVPRPPVSDERFEHRAVLSGVGRSALGRRLMVDPLSLTVDACLAAVADAGLTLADIDGLSTYPGGDGAAGGMSEGGVTAVEEALRLQPTWINGGMDIPGPGGAVIAAMLAVANGLCRHVLCFRTVWASTFTALERGGGGGGGGGEGGGRVSGMFEYRAPFGAMSAANWIGMNANQYLRRYGASRELFGAIALNGRANAARNPAAIYRSPMTMDDYLSARMISSPFGLYDCDVPCDGSIAIIVSAAETAPDRPRPAIRVEAVGTQILERVSWDQGTITHEPQVLGQAAHLWTRTSLRPADVDVALLYDGFTFNAVSWLEALGFCGLGEAQDWIDKGRRIALDGELPLNPHGGQLSEGRTHGFGFLYEAVTQLRHEAGERQVADARTAVVSTGGGTPSGVLLLQRDQG
;
A
#
# COMPACT_ATOMS: atom_id res chain seq x y z
N MET A 1 21.82 -13.24 12.44
CA MET A 1 20.81 -13.96 13.23
C MET A 1 19.42 -13.69 12.64
N ARG A 2 18.57 -14.73 12.48
CA ARG A 2 17.19 -14.56 12.00
C ARG A 2 16.30 -14.02 13.14
N LEU A 3 15.33 -13.16 12.81
CA LEU A 3 14.33 -12.72 13.78
C LEU A 3 13.30 -13.84 13.97
N LEU A 4 13.21 -14.40 15.18
CA LEU A 4 12.37 -15.56 15.45
C LEU A 4 10.92 -15.17 15.80
N PRO A 5 9.93 -16.00 15.44
CA PRO A 5 8.54 -15.77 15.80
C PRO A 5 8.32 -15.97 17.31
N ARG A 6 7.42 -15.17 17.87
CA ARG A 6 6.92 -15.33 19.24
C ARG A 6 5.99 -16.53 19.25
N LEU A 7 6.35 -17.56 20.00
CA LEU A 7 5.51 -18.74 20.15
C LEU A 7 4.27 -18.41 20.98
N THR A 8 3.11 -18.72 20.42
CA THR A 8 1.78 -18.61 21.03
C THR A 8 1.11 -19.97 20.97
N PRO A 9 0.06 -20.24 21.78
CA PRO A 9 -0.70 -21.48 21.67
C PRO A 9 -1.23 -21.75 20.25
N ALA A 10 -1.53 -20.69 19.47
CA ALA A 10 -2.05 -20.81 18.11
C ALA A 10 -1.00 -21.18 17.06
N ASN A 11 0.24 -20.67 17.19
CA ASN A 11 1.28 -20.86 16.16
C ASN A 11 2.35 -21.89 16.54
N LYS A 12 2.44 -22.30 17.82
CA LYS A 12 3.50 -23.18 18.32
C LYS A 12 3.57 -24.48 17.53
N GLY A 13 2.41 -25.10 17.25
CA GLY A 13 2.35 -26.35 16.49
C GLY A 13 2.99 -26.27 15.10
N PHE A 14 2.91 -25.11 14.43
CA PHE A 14 3.58 -24.87 13.15
C PHE A 14 5.09 -24.65 13.34
N TRP A 15 5.47 -23.71 14.21
CA TRP A 15 6.86 -23.31 14.37
C TRP A 15 7.76 -24.36 15.04
N THR A 16 7.20 -25.32 15.77
CA THR A 16 7.96 -26.43 16.34
C THR A 16 7.84 -27.73 15.54
N SER A 17 7.06 -27.75 14.45
CA SER A 17 6.71 -29.01 13.77
C SER A 17 7.92 -29.70 13.13
N GLY A 18 8.93 -28.93 12.69
CA GLY A 18 10.10 -29.46 12.01
C GLY A 18 11.07 -30.25 12.90
N ALA A 19 10.81 -30.39 14.21
CA ALA A 19 11.67 -31.10 15.14
C ALA A 19 11.91 -32.58 14.79
N ASP A 20 10.93 -33.22 14.14
CA ASP A 20 11.00 -34.60 13.64
C ASP A 20 11.08 -34.67 12.11
N GLY A 21 11.41 -33.54 11.46
CA GLY A 21 11.54 -33.43 10.00
C GLY A 21 10.22 -33.38 9.24
N ARG A 22 9.07 -33.21 9.92
CA ARG A 22 7.74 -33.21 9.29
C ARG A 22 7.09 -31.82 9.31
N LEU A 23 6.67 -31.32 8.15
CA LEU A 23 5.90 -30.09 8.06
C LEU A 23 4.45 -30.35 8.49
N ARG A 24 3.94 -29.53 9.40
CA ARG A 24 2.54 -29.61 9.85
C ARG A 24 1.86 -28.27 9.71
N ILE A 25 0.66 -28.30 9.14
CA ILE A 25 -0.24 -27.14 9.00
C ILE A 25 -1.47 -27.38 9.87
N GLN A 26 -2.15 -26.34 10.31
CA GLN A 26 -3.43 -26.51 11.01
C GLN A 26 -4.45 -27.13 10.06
N GLY A 27 -4.90 -28.35 10.35
CA GLY A 27 -6.00 -29.01 9.63
C GLY A 27 -7.31 -28.94 10.42
N CYS A 28 -8.42 -28.81 9.73
CA CYS A 28 -9.75 -28.93 10.31
C CYS A 28 -10.09 -30.40 10.57
N GLY A 29 -10.41 -30.76 11.82
CA GLY A 29 -10.81 -32.11 12.21
C GLY A 29 -12.08 -32.60 11.51
N ASP A 30 -13.01 -31.69 11.20
CA ASP A 30 -14.31 -32.07 10.62
C ASP A 30 -14.31 -32.15 9.09
N CYS A 31 -13.59 -31.27 8.39
CA CYS A 31 -13.64 -31.19 6.92
C CYS A 31 -12.28 -31.32 6.22
N GLY A 32 -11.20 -31.55 6.98
CA GLY A 32 -9.85 -31.77 6.44
C GLY A 32 -9.16 -30.53 5.86
N THR A 33 -9.83 -29.37 5.79
CA THR A 33 -9.26 -28.14 5.22
C THR A 33 -8.02 -27.69 5.99
N LEU A 34 -6.93 -27.49 5.26
CA LEU A 34 -5.69 -26.91 5.76
C LEU A 34 -5.82 -25.38 5.85
N VAL A 35 -5.22 -24.80 6.88
CA VAL A 35 -5.32 -23.37 7.19
C VAL A 35 -3.95 -22.82 7.58
N HIS A 36 -3.48 -21.84 6.82
CA HIS A 36 -2.27 -21.08 7.14
C HIS A 36 -2.44 -19.59 6.79
N PRO A 37 -1.89 -18.66 7.59
CA PRO A 37 -1.59 -18.82 9.02
C PRO A 37 -2.75 -19.43 9.82
N PRO A 38 -2.47 -20.09 10.97
CA PRO A 38 -3.49 -20.69 11.84
C PRO A 38 -4.60 -19.70 12.24
N THR A 39 -5.85 -20.16 12.28
CA THR A 39 -7.01 -19.37 12.73
C THR A 39 -7.87 -20.15 13.74
N PRO A 40 -8.62 -19.48 14.65
CA PRO A 40 -9.42 -20.18 15.66
C PRO A 40 -10.59 -21.01 15.13
N ILE A 41 -10.97 -20.80 13.86
CA ILE A 41 -12.04 -21.55 13.18
C ILE A 41 -11.60 -21.91 11.76
N CYS A 42 -12.17 -22.99 11.22
CA CYS A 42 -12.03 -23.37 9.83
C CYS A 42 -12.74 -22.34 8.93
N PRO A 43 -12.07 -21.77 7.90
CA PRO A 43 -12.70 -20.83 6.99
C PRO A 43 -13.79 -21.49 6.11
N LYS A 44 -13.75 -22.81 5.95
CA LYS A 44 -14.71 -23.58 5.13
C LYS A 44 -15.97 -23.97 5.90
N CYS A 45 -15.83 -24.66 7.03
CA CYS A 45 -16.97 -25.22 7.78
C CYS A 45 -17.24 -24.54 9.13
N ARG A 46 -16.43 -23.55 9.52
CA ARG A 46 -16.51 -22.83 10.81
C ARG A 46 -16.30 -23.69 12.07
N SER A 47 -15.91 -24.95 11.91
CA SER A 47 -15.50 -25.81 13.02
C SER A 47 -14.34 -25.19 13.80
N ARG A 48 -14.31 -25.46 15.10
CA ARG A 48 -13.19 -25.17 16.01
C ARG A 48 -12.29 -26.40 16.23
N ALA A 49 -12.67 -27.55 15.67
CA ALA A 49 -11.88 -28.77 15.75
C ALA A 49 -10.65 -28.62 14.85
N HIS A 50 -9.48 -28.44 15.47
CA HIS A 50 -8.22 -28.28 14.77
C HIS A 50 -7.15 -29.17 15.37
N ALA A 51 -6.30 -29.72 14.51
CA ALA A 51 -5.11 -30.45 14.89
C ALA A 51 -3.95 -30.09 13.96
N PRO A 52 -2.70 -30.20 14.41
CA PRO A 52 -1.56 -30.22 13.49
C PRO A 52 -1.69 -31.41 12.54
N THR A 53 -1.82 -31.13 11.24
CA THR A 53 -1.92 -32.13 10.18
C THR A 53 -0.61 -32.15 9.40
N GLU A 54 -0.01 -33.32 9.30
CA GLU A 54 1.19 -33.54 8.50
C GLU A 54 0.88 -33.39 7.01
N VAL A 55 1.74 -32.65 6.32
CA VAL A 55 1.75 -32.51 4.86
C VAL A 55 3.04 -33.11 4.31
N SER A 56 3.07 -33.43 3.02
CA SER A 56 4.21 -34.03 2.33
C SER A 56 5.49 -33.19 2.38
N GLY A 57 5.35 -31.90 2.67
CA GLY A 57 6.44 -30.93 2.58
C GLY A 57 6.79 -30.55 1.15
N ARG A 58 6.00 -30.95 0.15
CA ARG A 58 6.17 -30.54 -1.26
C ARG A 58 5.33 -29.32 -1.58
N GLY A 59 5.80 -28.52 -2.53
CA GLY A 59 5.06 -27.37 -3.03
C GLY A 59 5.61 -26.82 -4.34
N THR A 60 5.00 -25.75 -4.80
CA THR A 60 5.36 -25.04 -6.04
C THR A 60 5.60 -23.57 -5.72
N VAL A 61 6.70 -23.00 -6.24
CA VAL A 61 6.95 -21.56 -6.16
C VAL A 61 5.93 -20.83 -7.03
N ILE A 62 5.08 -19.98 -6.43
CA ILE A 62 4.02 -19.24 -7.16
C ILE A 62 4.31 -17.74 -7.31
N GLY A 63 5.29 -17.24 -6.57
CA GLY A 63 5.79 -15.88 -6.66
C GLY A 63 7.09 -15.79 -5.89
N PHE A 64 8.05 -14.98 -6.35
CA PHE A 64 9.33 -14.83 -5.69
C PHE A 64 9.96 -13.47 -5.98
N THR A 65 10.96 -13.14 -5.16
CA THR A 65 11.82 -11.98 -5.35
C THR A 65 13.23 -12.33 -4.91
N VAL A 66 14.22 -11.83 -5.65
CA VAL A 66 15.63 -11.87 -5.25
C VAL A 66 15.94 -10.54 -4.61
N ASN A 67 16.11 -10.56 -3.29
CA ASN A 67 16.42 -9.38 -2.52
C ASN A 67 17.92 -9.04 -2.63
N ALA A 68 18.23 -7.78 -2.94
CA ALA A 68 19.59 -7.27 -3.11
C ALA A 68 20.02 -6.29 -2.00
N GLN A 69 19.20 -6.09 -0.97
CA GLN A 69 19.45 -5.13 0.11
C GLN A 69 19.57 -5.82 1.47
N GLN A 70 20.54 -5.42 2.29
CA GLN A 70 20.67 -5.96 3.64
C GLN A 70 19.70 -5.24 4.57
N TRP A 71 18.53 -5.82 4.80
CA TRP A 71 17.53 -5.28 5.74
C TRP A 71 17.75 -5.75 7.17
N LEU A 72 18.34 -6.93 7.35
CA LEU A 72 18.66 -7.51 8.65
C LEU A 72 20.12 -7.95 8.65
N PRO A 73 20.88 -7.73 9.76
CA PRO A 73 22.28 -8.14 9.84
C PRO A 73 22.51 -9.63 9.55
N GLY A 74 21.51 -10.48 9.81
CA GLY A 74 21.57 -11.93 9.61
C GLY A 74 21.32 -12.43 8.20
N PHE A 75 21.05 -11.55 7.23
CA PHE A 75 20.72 -11.92 5.86
C PHE A 75 21.65 -11.19 4.90
N GLU A 76 22.65 -11.91 4.39
CA GLU A 76 23.55 -11.40 3.37
C GLU A 76 22.88 -11.51 1.98
N PRO A 77 22.66 -10.38 1.27
CA PRO A 77 22.15 -10.43 -0.10
C PRO A 77 23.21 -10.93 -1.09
N PRO A 78 22.82 -11.58 -2.21
CA PRO A 78 21.44 -11.83 -2.62
C PRO A 78 20.82 -13.07 -1.95
N TYR A 79 19.53 -12.99 -1.63
CA TYR A 79 18.75 -14.15 -1.17
C TYR A 79 17.33 -14.11 -1.72
N VAL A 80 16.70 -15.28 -1.81
CA VAL A 80 15.34 -15.44 -2.34
C VAL A 80 14.32 -15.39 -1.22
N VAL A 81 13.27 -14.58 -1.41
CA VAL A 81 12.01 -14.70 -0.68
C VAL A 81 10.97 -15.20 -1.67
N ALA A 82 10.23 -16.24 -1.31
CA ALA A 82 9.23 -16.84 -2.18
C ALA A 82 7.91 -17.10 -1.43
N VAL A 83 6.83 -17.17 -2.19
CA VAL A 83 5.56 -17.75 -1.78
C VAL A 83 5.46 -19.15 -2.40
N VAL A 84 5.42 -20.18 -1.55
CA VAL A 84 5.27 -21.58 -1.95
C VAL A 84 3.84 -22.03 -1.69
N ALA A 85 3.14 -22.47 -2.73
CA ALA A 85 1.84 -23.13 -2.62
C ALA A 85 2.04 -24.62 -2.27
N LEU A 86 1.36 -25.12 -1.24
CA LEU A 86 1.49 -26.52 -0.84
C LEU A 86 0.81 -27.46 -1.84
N ALA A 87 1.41 -28.64 -2.06
CA ALA A 87 0.92 -29.63 -3.02
C ALA A 87 -0.50 -30.15 -2.69
N GLU A 88 -0.82 -30.27 -1.40
CA GLU A 88 -2.11 -30.76 -0.92
C GLU A 88 -3.24 -29.74 -1.08
N GLN A 89 -2.93 -28.44 -0.93
CA GLN A 89 -3.92 -27.36 -0.98
C GLN A 89 -3.24 -26.06 -1.47
N PRO A 90 -3.32 -25.73 -2.78
CA PRO A 90 -2.57 -24.61 -3.37
C PRO A 90 -2.95 -23.19 -2.87
N ASP A 91 -4.11 -23.05 -2.21
CA ASP A 91 -4.54 -21.83 -1.54
C ASP A 91 -3.93 -21.67 -0.12
N VAL A 92 -3.23 -22.70 0.37
CA VAL A 92 -2.40 -22.64 1.58
C VAL A 92 -0.95 -22.42 1.15
N ARG A 93 -0.44 -21.23 1.50
CA ARG A 93 0.83 -20.75 0.99
C ARG A 93 1.77 -20.39 2.13
N LEU A 94 3.07 -20.56 1.91
CA LEU A 94 4.12 -20.21 2.86
C LEU A 94 5.04 -19.15 2.26
N THR A 95 5.16 -18.00 2.92
CA THR A 95 6.31 -17.12 2.70
C THR A 95 7.56 -17.80 3.28
N THR A 96 8.61 -17.94 2.49
CA THR A 96 9.80 -18.73 2.84
C THR A 96 11.03 -18.27 2.05
N ASN A 97 12.19 -18.91 2.29
CA ASN A 97 13.36 -18.81 1.41
C ASN A 97 13.49 -20.07 0.56
N ILE A 98 13.92 -19.87 -0.70
CA ILE A 98 14.42 -20.97 -1.54
C ILE A 98 15.93 -21.07 -1.32
N VAL A 99 16.40 -22.26 -0.99
CA VAL A 99 17.80 -22.56 -0.67
C VAL A 99 18.29 -23.77 -1.46
N GLY A 100 19.59 -24.08 -1.38
CA GLY A 100 20.17 -25.23 -2.08
C GLY A 100 20.37 -25.02 -3.59
N CYS A 101 20.12 -23.81 -4.10
CA CYS A 101 20.42 -23.40 -5.47
C CYS A 101 20.88 -21.92 -5.51
N PRO A 102 21.55 -21.48 -6.58
CA PRO A 102 21.77 -20.06 -6.88
C PRO A 102 20.43 -19.28 -6.92
N PRO A 103 20.36 -18.05 -6.38
CA PRO A 103 19.14 -17.22 -6.42
C PRO A 103 18.59 -16.97 -7.82
N GLU A 104 19.46 -16.86 -8.82
CA GLU A 104 19.13 -16.64 -10.23
C GLU A 104 18.42 -17.83 -10.90
N ASP A 105 18.54 -19.04 -10.35
CA ASP A 105 17.91 -20.25 -10.88
C ASP A 105 16.44 -20.39 -10.44
N VAL A 106 15.99 -19.57 -9.48
CA VAL A 106 14.62 -19.63 -8.97
C VAL A 106 13.64 -19.03 -9.96
N HIS A 107 12.53 -19.72 -10.17
CA HIS A 107 11.47 -19.31 -11.09
C HIS A 107 10.09 -19.76 -10.62
N VAL A 108 9.04 -19.05 -11.06
CA VAL A 108 7.64 -19.45 -10.82
C VAL A 108 7.36 -20.77 -11.54
N GLY A 109 6.73 -21.72 -10.84
CA GLY A 109 6.49 -23.09 -11.30
C GLY A 109 7.52 -24.10 -10.82
N GLN A 110 8.61 -23.66 -10.18
CA GLN A 110 9.63 -24.58 -9.65
C GLN A 110 9.04 -25.48 -8.55
N GLU A 111 9.21 -26.79 -8.69
CA GLU A 111 8.82 -27.76 -7.66
C GLU A 111 9.87 -27.79 -6.55
N VAL A 112 9.40 -27.76 -5.30
CA VAL A 112 10.26 -27.65 -4.12
C VAL A 112 9.84 -28.61 -3.01
N ALA A 113 10.80 -28.99 -2.18
CA ALA A 113 10.59 -29.80 -0.99
C ALA A 113 11.15 -29.11 0.27
N VAL A 114 10.47 -29.30 1.39
CA VAL A 114 10.79 -28.63 2.65
C VAL A 114 12.11 -29.16 3.22
N ARG A 115 12.89 -28.23 3.76
CA ARG A 115 14.03 -28.48 4.63
C ARG A 115 13.91 -27.58 5.85
N PHE A 116 14.26 -28.08 7.03
CA PHE A 116 14.17 -27.31 8.26
C PHE A 116 15.53 -26.72 8.67
N GLU A 117 15.51 -25.44 9.03
CA GLU A 117 16.63 -24.77 9.71
C GLU A 117 16.23 -24.51 11.16
N ARG A 118 16.95 -25.10 12.13
CA ARG A 118 16.64 -24.95 13.55
C ARG A 118 17.29 -23.68 14.12
N HIS A 119 16.48 -22.88 14.81
CA HIS A 119 16.92 -21.75 15.62
C HIS A 119 16.25 -21.82 16.99
N GLU A 120 17.04 -22.02 18.04
CA GLU A 120 16.52 -22.21 19.40
C GLU A 120 15.45 -23.32 19.48
N ASP A 121 14.20 -22.94 19.73
CA ASP A 121 12.99 -23.77 19.84
C ASP A 121 12.08 -23.68 18.60
N VAL A 122 12.54 -23.04 17.52
CA VAL A 122 11.83 -22.88 16.24
C VAL A 122 12.54 -23.67 15.13
N TRP A 123 11.75 -24.32 14.28
CA TRP A 123 12.19 -24.95 13.05
C TRP A 123 11.58 -24.21 11.87
N LEU A 124 12.39 -23.43 11.18
CA LEU A 124 11.95 -22.64 10.03
C LEU A 124 11.83 -23.54 8.81
N PRO A 125 10.64 -23.63 8.16
CA PRO A 125 10.49 -24.37 6.92
C PRO A 125 11.05 -23.55 5.77
N LEU A 126 12.21 -23.97 5.27
CA LEU A 126 12.80 -23.51 4.02
C LEU A 126 12.48 -24.52 2.91
N PHE A 127 12.74 -24.17 1.66
CA PHE A 127 12.44 -25.05 0.53
C PHE A 127 13.62 -25.16 -0.42
N GLU A 128 13.87 -26.37 -0.91
CA GLU A 128 14.92 -26.70 -1.88
C GLU A 128 14.29 -27.20 -3.19
N PRO A 129 14.81 -26.84 -4.36
CA PRO A 129 14.34 -27.37 -5.63
C PRO A 129 14.45 -28.89 -5.72
N THR A 130 13.42 -29.55 -6.25
CA THR A 130 13.44 -31.00 -6.52
C THR A 130 14.07 -31.34 -7.88
N GLY A 131 14.33 -30.32 -8.71
CA GLY A 131 14.68 -30.46 -10.13
C GLY A 131 13.47 -30.55 -11.07
N GLY A 132 12.25 -30.56 -10.54
CA GLY A 132 11.01 -30.56 -11.31
C GLY A 132 10.46 -29.14 -11.58
N THR A 133 9.61 -29.04 -12.59
CA THR A 133 8.83 -27.84 -12.91
C THR A 133 7.37 -28.23 -13.07
N ASP A 134 6.51 -27.57 -12.32
CA ASP A 134 5.06 -27.67 -12.43
C ASP A 134 4.57 -26.79 -13.58
N PRO A 135 4.01 -27.36 -14.66
CA PRO A 135 3.51 -26.57 -15.78
C PRO A 135 2.19 -25.85 -15.45
N VAL A 136 1.52 -26.21 -14.35
CA VAL A 136 0.24 -25.64 -13.95
C VAL A 136 0.44 -24.35 -13.16
N ASP A 137 -0.20 -23.26 -13.59
CA ASP A 137 -0.28 -22.06 -12.77
C ASP A 137 -1.19 -22.33 -11.55
N ARG A 138 -0.59 -22.42 -10.37
CA ARG A 138 -1.28 -22.67 -9.10
C ARG A 138 -1.94 -21.41 -8.53
N VAL A 139 -1.77 -20.26 -9.16
CA VAL A 139 -2.49 -19.03 -8.81
C VAL A 139 -3.79 -18.96 -9.63
N PRO A 140 -4.96 -18.90 -8.98
CA PRO A 140 -6.23 -18.72 -9.68
C PRO A 140 -6.24 -17.48 -10.57
N ALA A 141 -7.02 -17.52 -11.65
CA ALA A 141 -7.25 -16.31 -12.44
C ALA A 141 -7.90 -15.22 -11.57
N PRO A 142 -7.40 -13.98 -11.61
CA PRO A 142 -8.05 -12.89 -10.90
C PRO A 142 -9.43 -12.66 -11.52
N SER A 143 -10.42 -12.43 -10.67
CA SER A 143 -11.76 -12.03 -11.08
C SER A 143 -12.14 -10.73 -10.40
N ARG A 144 -12.92 -9.89 -11.09
CA ARG A 144 -13.50 -8.70 -10.48
C ARG A 144 -14.52 -9.17 -9.44
N PRO A 145 -14.33 -8.86 -8.15
CA PRO A 145 -15.24 -9.33 -7.13
C PRO A 145 -16.56 -8.59 -7.23
N VAL A 146 -17.64 -9.19 -6.71
CA VAL A 146 -18.97 -8.58 -6.66
C VAL A 146 -19.16 -7.95 -5.28
N PRO A 147 -19.19 -6.60 -5.17
CA PRO A 147 -19.44 -5.90 -3.93
C PRO A 147 -20.84 -6.17 -3.40
N ARG A 148 -21.06 -5.87 -2.11
CA ARG A 148 -22.44 -5.84 -1.61
C ARG A 148 -23.12 -4.60 -2.18
N PRO A 149 -24.37 -4.69 -2.66
CA PRO A 149 -25.09 -3.50 -3.10
C PRO A 149 -25.34 -2.56 -1.92
N PRO A 150 -25.40 -1.24 -2.17
CA PRO A 150 -25.76 -0.28 -1.14
C PRO A 150 -27.19 -0.55 -0.62
N VAL A 151 -27.43 -0.20 0.65
CA VAL A 151 -28.74 -0.40 1.31
C VAL A 151 -29.79 0.59 0.79
N SER A 152 -29.37 1.78 0.37
CA SER A 152 -30.20 2.83 -0.23
C SER A 152 -29.36 3.69 -1.18
N ASP A 153 -30.04 4.56 -1.94
CA ASP A 153 -29.40 5.57 -2.80
C ASP A 153 -28.88 6.79 -2.01
N GLU A 154 -29.05 6.82 -0.68
CA GLU A 154 -28.51 7.90 0.15
C GLU A 154 -26.98 7.77 0.22
N ARG A 155 -26.29 8.77 -0.32
CA ARG A 155 -24.82 8.80 -0.40
C ARG A 155 -24.26 9.73 0.66
N PHE A 156 -23.61 9.15 1.67
CA PHE A 156 -22.92 9.93 2.70
C PHE A 156 -21.82 10.83 2.10
N GLU A 157 -21.24 10.42 0.97
CA GLU A 157 -20.23 11.18 0.25
C GLU A 157 -20.72 12.57 -0.14
N HIS A 158 -22.02 12.71 -0.44
CA HIS A 158 -22.61 13.99 -0.83
C HIS A 158 -22.80 14.96 0.33
N ARG A 159 -22.69 14.49 1.56
CA ARG A 159 -22.84 15.32 2.76
C ARG A 159 -21.49 15.89 3.21
N ALA A 160 -20.40 15.54 2.51
CA ALA A 160 -19.06 16.01 2.80
C ALA A 160 -18.38 16.57 1.55
N VAL A 161 -17.49 17.55 1.76
CA VAL A 161 -16.64 18.13 0.71
C VAL A 161 -15.21 18.28 1.22
N LEU A 162 -14.24 18.25 0.31
CA LEU A 162 -12.87 18.67 0.61
C LEU A 162 -12.78 20.18 0.40
N SER A 163 -12.75 20.91 1.51
CA SER A 163 -12.88 22.37 1.52
C SER A 163 -11.55 23.11 1.60
N GLY A 164 -10.51 22.46 2.11
CA GLY A 164 -9.17 23.05 2.24
C GLY A 164 -8.08 22.01 2.10
N VAL A 165 -6.93 22.42 1.56
CA VAL A 165 -5.72 21.59 1.46
C VAL A 165 -4.48 22.40 1.86
N GLY A 166 -3.52 21.72 2.48
CA GLY A 166 -2.28 22.34 2.94
C GLY A 166 -1.13 21.35 2.89
N ARG A 167 0.08 21.87 2.71
CA ARG A 167 1.31 21.08 2.75
C ARG A 167 2.42 21.87 3.44
N SER A 168 3.26 21.16 4.16
CA SER A 168 4.52 21.70 4.69
C SER A 168 5.58 21.80 3.59
N ALA A 169 6.80 22.21 3.98
CA ALA A 169 7.97 21.87 3.19
C ALA A 169 8.04 20.36 2.95
N LEU A 170 8.35 19.98 1.71
CA LEU A 170 8.56 18.59 1.30
C LEU A 170 10.00 18.45 0.82
N GLY A 171 10.72 17.45 1.32
CA GLY A 171 12.11 17.25 0.94
C GLY A 171 12.73 15.99 1.52
N ARG A 172 14.06 15.91 1.49
CA ARG A 172 14.81 14.81 2.08
C ARG A 172 15.75 15.30 3.15
N ARG A 173 15.77 14.60 4.29
CA ARG A 173 16.66 14.89 5.42
C ARG A 173 16.52 16.35 5.85
N LEU A 174 15.28 16.81 5.99
CA LEU A 174 14.99 18.20 6.32
C LEU A 174 15.54 18.59 7.70
N MET A 175 15.72 17.62 8.61
CA MET A 175 16.12 17.88 10.01
C MET A 175 15.18 18.86 10.73
N VAL A 176 13.94 18.95 10.25
CA VAL A 176 12.84 19.70 10.89
C VAL A 176 12.03 18.70 11.69
N ASP A 177 11.64 19.09 12.91
CA ASP A 177 10.76 18.29 13.77
C ASP A 177 9.45 17.91 13.04
N PRO A 178 9.02 16.63 13.09
CA PRO A 178 7.86 16.18 12.34
C PRO A 178 6.56 16.89 12.75
N LEU A 179 6.38 17.22 14.03
CA LEU A 179 5.19 17.93 14.50
C LEU A 179 5.13 19.36 13.95
N SER A 180 6.28 20.02 13.81
CA SER A 180 6.38 21.33 13.16
C SER A 180 5.92 21.28 11.69
N LEU A 181 6.33 20.25 10.94
CA LEU A 181 5.84 20.03 9.58
C LEU A 181 4.33 19.80 9.55
N THR A 182 3.79 19.02 10.50
CA THR A 182 2.34 18.80 10.61
C THR A 182 1.59 20.09 10.89
N VAL A 183 2.06 20.90 11.85
CA VAL A 183 1.47 22.19 12.19
C VAL A 183 1.43 23.12 10.97
N ASP A 184 2.52 23.24 10.21
CA ASP A 184 2.56 24.05 8.99
C ASP A 184 1.50 23.61 7.96
N ALA A 185 1.40 22.30 7.72
CA ALA A 185 0.41 21.74 6.79
C ALA A 185 -1.02 21.99 7.27
N CYS A 186 -1.29 21.79 8.56
CA CYS A 186 -2.59 22.01 9.18
C CYS A 186 -3.01 23.49 9.10
N LEU A 187 -2.13 24.41 9.46
CA LEU A 187 -2.40 25.86 9.37
C LEU A 187 -2.67 26.28 7.92
N ALA A 188 -1.90 25.77 6.96
CA ALA A 188 -2.14 26.03 5.55
C ALA A 188 -3.50 25.51 5.08
N ALA A 189 -3.91 24.31 5.48
CA ALA A 189 -5.20 23.73 5.11
C ALA A 189 -6.40 24.48 5.71
N VAL A 190 -6.28 24.92 6.96
CA VAL A 190 -7.30 25.73 7.65
C VAL A 190 -7.44 27.09 6.96
N ALA A 191 -6.33 27.75 6.63
CA ALA A 191 -6.34 29.00 5.90
C ALA A 191 -6.90 28.86 4.47
N ASP A 192 -6.55 27.77 3.77
CA ASP A 192 -7.06 27.46 2.43
C ASP A 192 -8.59 27.26 2.41
N ALA A 193 -9.14 26.68 3.48
CA ALA A 193 -10.58 26.56 3.69
C ALA A 193 -11.27 27.87 4.11
N GLY A 194 -10.52 28.94 4.40
CA GLY A 194 -11.07 30.18 4.96
C GLY A 194 -11.60 30.03 6.39
N LEU A 195 -11.05 29.08 7.15
CA LEU A 195 -11.45 28.78 8.52
C LEU A 195 -10.45 29.34 9.53
N THR A 196 -10.84 29.30 10.80
CA THR A 196 -9.97 29.47 11.95
C THR A 196 -9.80 28.15 12.70
N LEU A 197 -8.80 28.05 13.58
CA LEU A 197 -8.62 26.86 14.42
C LEU A 197 -9.83 26.59 15.33
N ALA A 198 -10.58 27.63 15.69
CA ALA A 198 -11.79 27.50 16.51
C ALA A 198 -12.95 26.81 15.77
N ASP A 199 -12.90 26.77 14.43
CA ASP A 199 -13.92 26.10 13.62
C ASP A 199 -13.68 24.60 13.50
N ILE A 200 -12.48 24.11 13.86
CA ILE A 200 -12.10 22.70 13.73
C ILE A 200 -12.65 21.91 14.92
N ASP A 201 -13.60 21.03 14.63
CA ASP A 201 -14.31 20.21 15.63
C ASP A 201 -14.04 18.71 15.48
N GLY A 202 -13.14 18.31 14.58
CA GLY A 202 -12.63 16.94 14.51
C GLY A 202 -11.20 16.81 14.01
N LEU A 203 -10.52 15.73 14.43
CA LEU A 203 -9.18 15.37 13.97
C LEU A 203 -9.13 13.95 13.43
N SER A 204 -8.45 13.74 12.31
CA SER A 204 -8.27 12.40 11.72
C SER A 204 -6.86 12.22 11.16
N THR A 205 -6.21 11.08 11.42
CA THR A 205 -4.89 10.80 10.85
C THR A 205 -4.64 9.31 10.64
N TYR A 206 -3.63 9.03 9.83
CA TYR A 206 -3.05 7.71 9.62
C TYR A 206 -1.52 7.81 9.75
N PRO A 207 -0.81 6.86 10.38
CA PRO A 207 -1.31 5.67 11.09
C PRO A 207 -1.66 5.95 12.57
N GLY A 208 -1.78 7.22 12.98
CA GLY A 208 -1.86 7.58 14.40
C GLY A 208 -0.48 7.59 15.07
N GLY A 209 -0.46 7.67 16.41
CA GLY A 209 0.77 7.81 17.19
C GLY A 209 1.74 6.62 17.06
N ASP A 210 1.23 5.42 16.74
CA ASP A 210 2.04 4.21 16.55
C ASP A 210 3.07 4.35 15.41
N GLY A 211 2.82 5.26 14.46
CA GLY A 211 3.77 5.53 13.38
C GLY A 211 5.02 6.29 13.81
N ALA A 212 5.02 6.92 14.99
CA ALA A 212 6.12 7.80 15.40
C ALA A 212 7.45 7.05 15.55
N ALA A 213 7.39 5.82 16.07
CA ALA A 213 8.56 4.97 16.28
C ALA A 213 9.29 4.56 14.99
N GLY A 214 8.68 4.76 13.81
CA GLY A 214 9.29 4.44 12.50
C GLY A 214 9.44 5.66 11.58
N GLY A 215 9.37 6.89 12.10
CA GLY A 215 9.40 8.10 11.28
C GLY A 215 8.18 8.23 10.35
N MET A 216 7.06 7.60 10.71
CA MET A 216 5.83 7.55 9.92
C MET A 216 4.69 8.39 10.54
N SER A 217 4.92 9.08 11.66
CA SER A 217 3.99 10.02 12.28
C SER A 217 4.76 11.01 13.16
N GLU A 218 4.13 12.15 13.42
CA GLU A 218 4.49 13.18 14.40
C GLU A 218 4.08 12.88 15.86
N GLY A 219 3.31 11.82 16.10
CA GLY A 219 2.72 11.52 17.41
C GLY A 219 1.20 11.40 17.40
N GLY A 220 0.55 11.57 16.24
CA GLY A 220 -0.87 11.35 16.04
C GLY A 220 -1.74 12.53 16.46
N VAL A 221 -3.06 12.28 16.57
CA VAL A 221 -4.06 13.31 16.88
C VAL A 221 -3.80 14.05 18.19
N THR A 222 -3.25 13.37 19.20
CA THR A 222 -2.95 13.97 20.51
C THR A 222 -1.82 14.99 20.43
N ALA A 223 -0.79 14.74 19.63
CA ALA A 223 0.31 15.68 19.46
C ALA A 223 -0.14 16.97 18.74
N VAL A 224 -0.98 16.83 17.71
CA VAL A 224 -1.53 17.97 16.97
C VAL A 224 -2.55 18.75 17.80
N GLU A 225 -3.42 18.06 18.54
CA GLU A 225 -4.33 18.69 19.48
C GLU A 225 -3.57 19.54 20.50
N GLU A 226 -2.54 18.97 21.14
CA GLU A 226 -1.75 19.69 22.13
C GLU A 226 -1.03 20.91 21.54
N ALA A 227 -0.45 20.77 20.35
CA ALA A 227 0.30 21.83 19.69
C ALA A 227 -0.59 23.00 19.24
N LEU A 228 -1.77 22.70 18.69
CA LEU A 228 -2.69 23.70 18.16
C LEU A 228 -3.78 24.14 19.16
N ARG A 229 -3.86 23.50 20.33
CA ARG A 229 -4.87 23.73 21.38
C ARG A 229 -6.30 23.59 20.85
N LEU A 230 -6.51 22.58 20.02
CA LEU A 230 -7.82 22.28 19.44
C LEU A 230 -8.74 21.61 20.45
N GLN A 231 -10.06 21.73 20.27
CA GLN A 231 -11.06 21.09 21.13
C GLN A 231 -11.98 20.18 20.31
N PRO A 232 -11.45 19.11 19.69
CA PRO A 232 -12.24 18.28 18.79
C PRO A 232 -13.34 17.52 19.55
N THR A 233 -14.53 17.50 18.97
CA THR A 233 -15.66 16.66 19.43
C THR A 233 -15.48 15.20 19.00
N TRP A 234 -14.68 14.95 17.97
CA TRP A 234 -14.37 13.61 17.47
C TRP A 234 -12.90 13.49 17.03
N ILE A 235 -12.30 12.34 17.32
CA ILE A 235 -10.93 12.02 16.90
C ILE A 235 -10.86 10.63 16.27
N ASN A 236 -9.97 10.47 15.30
CA ASN A 236 -9.62 9.18 14.69
C ASN A 236 -8.11 9.10 14.38
N GLY A 237 -7.47 8.01 14.80
CA GLY A 237 -6.06 7.77 14.50
C GLY A 237 -5.74 6.29 14.62
N GLY A 238 -5.24 5.67 13.55
CA GLY A 238 -4.89 4.25 13.57
C GLY A 238 -4.64 3.68 12.18
N MET A 239 -4.25 2.39 12.14
CA MET A 239 -3.96 1.66 10.90
C MET A 239 -5.15 0.87 10.35
N ASP A 240 -6.14 0.54 11.19
CA ASP A 240 -7.31 -0.28 10.82
C ASP A 240 -8.41 0.55 10.14
N ILE A 241 -8.02 1.27 9.08
CA ILE A 241 -8.89 2.07 8.22
C ILE A 241 -8.58 1.77 6.74
N PRO A 242 -9.42 2.14 5.75
CA PRO A 242 -9.21 1.84 4.32
C PRO A 242 -7.97 2.53 3.69
N GLY A 243 -6.78 2.08 4.07
CA GLY A 243 -5.51 2.71 3.73
C GLY A 243 -5.35 4.11 4.35
N PRO A 244 -4.30 4.85 3.96
CA PRO A 244 -4.08 6.22 4.44
C PRO A 244 -5.27 7.16 4.18
N GLY A 245 -5.90 7.07 2.99
CA GLY A 245 -7.10 7.84 2.64
C GLY A 245 -8.31 7.50 3.52
N GLY A 246 -8.28 6.39 4.25
CA GLY A 246 -9.26 6.03 5.27
C GLY A 246 -9.45 7.09 6.34
N ALA A 247 -8.44 7.93 6.62
CA ALA A 247 -8.56 9.05 7.56
C ALA A 247 -9.55 10.11 7.04
N VAL A 248 -9.53 10.39 5.74
CA VAL A 248 -10.48 11.30 5.07
C VAL A 248 -11.86 10.67 4.98
N ILE A 249 -11.96 9.38 4.66
CA ILE A 249 -13.24 8.66 4.59
C ILE A 249 -13.92 8.59 5.97
N ALA A 250 -13.16 8.33 7.04
CA ALA A 250 -13.68 8.36 8.40
C ALA A 250 -14.20 9.75 8.79
N ALA A 251 -13.47 10.80 8.42
CA ALA A 251 -13.90 12.18 8.61
C ALA A 251 -15.21 12.50 7.87
N MET A 252 -15.36 12.02 6.62
CA MET A 252 -16.60 12.16 5.87
C MET A 252 -17.78 11.50 6.59
N LEU A 253 -17.58 10.33 7.19
CA LEU A 253 -18.62 9.65 7.98
C LEU A 253 -19.00 10.43 9.24
N ALA A 254 -18.03 11.02 9.95
CA ALA A 254 -18.29 11.88 11.10
C ALA A 254 -19.12 13.13 10.70
N VAL A 255 -18.74 13.77 9.58
CA VAL A 255 -19.44 14.92 9.01
C VAL A 255 -20.84 14.55 8.54
N ALA A 256 -20.99 13.49 7.75
CA ALA A 256 -22.26 13.08 7.16
C ALA A 256 -23.32 12.68 8.20
N ASN A 257 -22.90 12.35 9.42
CA ASN A 257 -23.78 12.02 10.55
C ASN A 257 -23.95 13.19 11.54
N GLY A 258 -23.42 14.38 11.22
CA GLY A 258 -23.58 15.59 12.03
C GLY A 258 -22.75 15.62 13.31
N LEU A 259 -21.75 14.75 13.45
CA LEU A 259 -20.86 14.75 14.62
C LEU A 259 -19.84 15.89 14.55
N CYS A 260 -19.42 16.25 13.34
CA CYS A 260 -18.47 17.33 13.06
C CYS A 260 -18.98 18.20 11.91
N ARG A 261 -18.60 19.47 11.91
CA ARG A 261 -18.75 20.36 10.77
C ARG A 261 -17.46 20.46 9.96
N HIS A 262 -16.29 20.47 10.61
CA HIS A 262 -14.99 20.64 9.98
C HIS A 262 -13.95 19.73 10.63
N VAL A 263 -13.54 18.70 9.89
CA VAL A 263 -12.53 17.74 10.34
C VAL A 263 -11.21 18.01 9.63
N LEU A 264 -10.17 18.26 10.43
CA LEU A 264 -8.80 18.39 9.96
C LEU A 264 -8.15 17.00 9.87
N CYS A 265 -7.93 16.55 8.64
CA CYS A 265 -7.25 15.30 8.33
C CYS A 265 -5.79 15.57 7.99
N PHE A 266 -4.82 14.81 8.50
CA PHE A 266 -3.41 15.01 8.15
C PHE A 266 -2.60 13.71 8.06
N ARG A 267 -1.50 13.76 7.30
CA ARG A 267 -0.54 12.66 7.12
C ARG A 267 0.88 13.21 7.09
N THR A 268 1.70 12.76 8.05
CA THR A 268 3.11 13.15 8.14
C THR A 268 4.04 11.98 7.92
N VAL A 269 5.04 12.20 7.07
CA VAL A 269 6.16 11.29 6.86
C VAL A 269 7.43 12.02 7.25
N TRP A 270 8.31 11.33 7.95
CA TRP A 270 9.61 11.83 8.39
C TRP A 270 10.70 10.79 8.16
N ALA A 271 10.45 9.89 7.22
CA ALA A 271 11.20 8.66 7.06
C ALA A 271 12.64 8.91 6.57
N SER A 272 12.88 10.01 5.85
CA SER A 272 14.19 10.29 5.27
C SER A 272 15.16 10.87 6.30
N THR A 273 14.70 11.78 7.17
CA THR A 273 15.47 12.24 8.33
C THR A 273 15.64 11.10 9.34
N PHE A 274 14.56 10.39 9.68
CA PHE A 274 14.59 9.27 10.62
C PHE A 274 15.68 8.26 10.27
N THR A 275 15.68 7.76 9.03
CA THR A 275 16.69 6.80 8.54
C THR A 275 18.11 7.38 8.59
N ALA A 276 18.28 8.69 8.34
CA ALA A 276 19.59 9.31 8.37
C ALA A 276 20.15 9.43 9.79
N LEU A 277 19.29 9.70 10.77
CA LEU A 277 19.64 9.77 12.19
C LEU A 277 19.97 8.39 12.75
N GLU A 278 19.18 7.35 12.42
CA GLU A 278 19.49 5.97 12.81
C GLU A 278 20.86 5.52 12.31
N ARG A 279 21.20 5.82 11.04
CA ARG A 279 22.52 5.51 10.47
C ARG A 279 23.66 6.34 11.09
N GLY A 280 23.36 7.51 11.64
CA GLY A 280 24.32 8.42 12.26
C GLY A 280 24.55 8.17 13.75
N GLY A 281 23.92 7.14 14.35
CA GLY A 281 23.99 6.87 15.79
C GLY A 281 23.21 7.87 16.65
N GLY A 282 22.41 8.75 16.04
CA GLY A 282 21.57 9.74 16.71
C GLY A 282 20.20 9.16 17.02
N GLY A 283 20.09 8.49 18.17
CA GLY A 283 18.87 8.09 18.89
C GLY A 283 17.51 8.16 18.17
N GLY A 284 16.92 6.98 17.99
CA GLY A 284 15.51 6.79 17.62
C GLY A 284 15.27 5.38 17.13
N GLY A 285 15.52 4.36 17.96
CA GLY A 285 15.44 2.96 17.56
C GLY A 285 14.05 2.56 17.07
N GLY A 286 13.91 2.42 15.76
CA GLY A 286 12.67 2.07 15.07
C GLY A 286 12.78 0.83 14.23
N GLY A 287 13.44 -0.21 14.73
CA GLY A 287 13.48 -1.48 14.00
C GLY A 287 14.60 -2.42 14.39
N GLY A 288 14.52 -3.01 15.59
CA GLY A 288 15.19 -4.29 15.84
C GLY A 288 16.54 -4.25 16.56
N GLU A 289 16.86 -3.19 17.32
CA GLU A 289 17.88 -3.30 18.36
C GLU A 289 17.27 -3.92 19.62
N GLY A 290 17.16 -5.24 19.58
CA GLY A 290 16.76 -6.07 20.70
C GLY A 290 16.45 -7.46 20.17
N GLY A 291 17.12 -8.49 20.69
CA GLY A 291 16.94 -9.90 20.33
C GLY A 291 15.57 -10.47 20.72
N GLY A 292 14.49 -9.70 20.54
CA GLY A 292 13.12 -10.06 20.82
C GLY A 292 12.49 -10.80 19.64
N ARG A 293 11.52 -11.66 19.98
CA ARG A 293 10.74 -12.41 19.01
C ARG A 293 9.65 -11.55 18.37
N VAL A 294 9.46 -11.69 17.06
CA VAL A 294 8.45 -10.97 16.27
C VAL A 294 7.06 -11.61 16.38
N SER A 295 6.00 -10.82 16.25
CA SER A 295 4.61 -11.30 16.33
C SER A 295 3.73 -10.65 15.25
N GLY A 296 2.52 -11.19 15.07
CA GLY A 296 1.55 -10.65 14.13
C GLY A 296 2.05 -10.77 12.70
N MET A 297 1.83 -9.73 11.91
CA MET A 297 2.14 -9.69 10.47
C MET A 297 3.61 -10.07 10.15
N PHE A 298 4.57 -9.75 11.03
CA PHE A 298 5.99 -10.05 10.82
C PHE A 298 6.41 -11.48 11.15
N GLU A 299 5.62 -12.24 11.93
CA GLU A 299 6.04 -13.57 12.39
C GLU A 299 6.21 -14.56 11.24
N TYR A 300 5.49 -14.39 10.14
CA TYR A 300 5.57 -15.23 8.94
C TYR A 300 6.46 -14.64 7.83
N ARG A 301 7.20 -13.55 8.09
CA ARG A 301 8.00 -12.83 7.06
C ARG A 301 9.41 -12.50 7.52
N ALA A 302 9.55 -11.90 8.70
CA ALA A 302 10.84 -11.51 9.26
C ALA A 302 11.82 -12.70 9.43
N PRO A 303 11.36 -13.91 9.82
CA PRO A 303 12.26 -15.07 9.87
C PRO A 303 12.86 -15.45 8.52
N PHE A 304 12.30 -14.97 7.40
CA PHE A 304 12.76 -15.23 6.04
C PHE A 304 13.41 -14.01 5.38
N GLY A 305 13.71 -12.96 6.17
CA GLY A 305 14.36 -11.75 5.67
C GLY A 305 13.45 -10.85 4.83
N ALA A 306 12.13 -11.09 4.84
CA ALA A 306 11.15 -10.31 4.10
C ALA A 306 10.66 -9.11 4.94
N MET A 307 11.51 -8.10 5.08
CA MET A 307 11.27 -6.93 5.96
C MET A 307 10.75 -5.70 5.23
N SER A 308 10.81 -5.69 3.90
CA SER A 308 10.44 -4.54 3.09
C SER A 308 9.20 -4.85 2.25
N ALA A 309 8.35 -3.83 2.06
CA ALA A 309 7.25 -3.89 1.10
C ALA A 309 7.75 -4.21 -0.32
N ALA A 310 8.99 -3.84 -0.66
CA ALA A 310 9.63 -4.22 -1.92
C ALA A 310 9.72 -5.75 -2.07
N ASN A 311 9.93 -6.48 -0.98
CA ASN A 311 9.94 -7.95 -1.02
C ASN A 311 8.53 -8.49 -1.29
N TRP A 312 7.53 -8.00 -0.57
CA TRP A 312 6.18 -8.53 -0.61
C TRP A 312 5.48 -8.23 -1.93
N ILE A 313 5.60 -6.99 -2.41
CA ILE A 313 5.02 -6.55 -3.69
C ILE A 313 5.84 -7.12 -4.86
N GLY A 314 7.16 -7.28 -4.69
CA GLY A 314 8.03 -7.86 -5.72
C GLY A 314 7.62 -9.27 -6.12
N MET A 315 7.16 -10.08 -5.16
CA MET A 315 6.63 -11.42 -5.44
C MET A 315 5.36 -11.39 -6.30
N ASN A 316 4.46 -10.42 -6.06
CA ASN A 316 3.24 -10.23 -6.86
C ASN A 316 3.58 -9.72 -8.27
N ALA A 317 4.47 -8.73 -8.36
CA ALA A 317 4.94 -8.18 -9.63
C ALA A 317 5.64 -9.24 -10.48
N ASN A 318 6.49 -10.08 -9.88
CA ASN A 318 7.14 -11.18 -10.57
C ASN A 318 6.13 -12.17 -11.15
N GLN A 319 5.11 -12.54 -10.36
CA GLN A 319 4.04 -13.40 -10.83
C GLN A 319 3.31 -12.76 -12.01
N TYR A 320 2.94 -11.48 -11.90
CA TYR A 320 2.24 -10.74 -12.95
C TYR A 320 3.03 -10.74 -14.27
N LEU A 321 4.33 -10.41 -14.23
CA LEU A 321 5.20 -10.41 -15.41
C LEU A 321 5.21 -11.79 -16.08
N ARG A 322 5.37 -12.87 -15.29
CA ARG A 322 5.35 -14.25 -15.80
C ARG A 322 3.98 -14.64 -16.37
N ARG A 323 2.88 -14.26 -15.71
CA ARG A 323 1.53 -14.69 -16.08
C ARG A 323 1.09 -14.05 -17.39
N TYR A 324 1.35 -12.76 -17.53
CA TYR A 324 0.86 -11.96 -18.66
C TYR A 324 1.93 -11.73 -19.74
N GLY A 325 3.14 -12.24 -19.55
CA GLY A 325 4.24 -12.01 -20.48
C GLY A 325 4.67 -10.54 -20.55
N ALA A 326 4.37 -9.77 -19.51
CA ALA A 326 4.78 -8.38 -19.40
C ALA A 326 6.28 -8.29 -19.06
N SER A 327 6.89 -7.15 -19.40
CA SER A 327 8.30 -6.88 -19.21
C SER A 327 8.53 -5.74 -18.21
N ARG A 328 9.78 -5.57 -17.74
CA ARG A 328 10.12 -4.49 -16.79
C ARG A 328 9.92 -3.09 -17.40
N GLU A 329 9.91 -2.97 -18.71
CA GLU A 329 9.64 -1.73 -19.44
C GLU A 329 8.23 -1.18 -19.17
N LEU A 330 7.25 -2.03 -18.85
CA LEU A 330 5.95 -1.59 -18.33
C LEU A 330 6.14 -0.74 -17.06
N PHE A 331 6.91 -1.23 -16.10
CA PHE A 331 7.20 -0.51 -14.86
C PHE A 331 8.04 0.74 -15.11
N GLY A 332 9.00 0.65 -16.03
CA GLY A 332 9.77 1.79 -16.50
C GLY A 332 8.90 2.91 -17.07
N ALA A 333 7.86 2.59 -17.84
CA ALA A 333 6.94 3.59 -18.40
C ALA A 333 6.22 4.39 -17.30
N ILE A 334 5.82 3.74 -16.19
CA ILE A 334 5.26 4.42 -15.01
C ILE A 334 6.29 5.38 -14.39
N ALA A 335 7.50 4.90 -14.14
CA ALA A 335 8.56 5.69 -13.51
C ALA A 335 9.01 6.89 -14.36
N LEU A 336 9.15 6.70 -15.68
CA LEU A 336 9.51 7.75 -16.63
C LEU A 336 8.41 8.82 -16.71
N ASN A 337 7.14 8.42 -16.79
CA ASN A 337 6.02 9.35 -16.77
C ASN A 337 6.01 10.19 -15.49
N GLY A 338 6.14 9.54 -14.33
CA GLY A 338 6.25 10.23 -13.04
C GLY A 338 7.41 11.22 -13.00
N ARG A 339 8.58 10.86 -13.54
CA ARG A 339 9.74 11.76 -13.59
C ARG A 339 9.51 12.97 -14.50
N ALA A 340 8.92 12.76 -15.68
CA ALA A 340 8.60 13.83 -16.61
C ALA A 340 7.59 14.82 -16.00
N ASN A 341 6.58 14.30 -15.31
CA ASN A 341 5.57 15.09 -14.59
C ASN A 341 6.19 15.88 -13.42
N ALA A 342 7.05 15.25 -12.62
CA ALA A 342 7.77 15.90 -11.53
C ALA A 342 8.64 17.08 -11.98
N ALA A 343 9.19 17.06 -13.19
CA ALA A 343 10.01 18.17 -13.70
C ALA A 343 9.25 19.53 -13.66
N ARG A 344 7.92 19.48 -13.85
CA ARG A 344 6.98 20.63 -13.84
C ARG A 344 6.47 20.97 -12.43
N ASN A 345 6.78 20.13 -11.44
CA ASN A 345 6.38 20.34 -10.05
C ASN A 345 7.56 20.89 -9.23
N PRO A 346 7.53 22.15 -8.80
CA PRO A 346 8.62 22.72 -8.00
C PRO A 346 8.79 22.07 -6.64
N ALA A 347 7.76 21.38 -6.12
CA ALA A 347 7.83 20.67 -4.84
C ALA A 347 8.41 19.24 -4.97
N ALA A 348 8.58 18.73 -6.18
CA ALA A 348 9.04 17.37 -6.36
C ALA A 348 10.53 17.22 -6.06
N ILE A 349 10.88 16.15 -5.34
CA ILE A 349 12.26 15.88 -4.91
C ILE A 349 13.16 15.49 -6.09
N TYR A 350 12.66 14.65 -6.99
CA TYR A 350 13.42 14.16 -8.13
C TYR A 350 12.82 14.65 -9.44
N ARG A 351 13.53 15.58 -10.07
CA ARG A 351 13.06 16.32 -11.26
C ARG A 351 13.95 16.11 -12.49
N SER A 352 15.16 15.57 -12.32
CA SER A 352 16.11 15.34 -13.40
C SER A 352 15.59 14.29 -14.39
N PRO A 353 15.63 14.54 -15.71
CA PRO A 353 15.18 13.57 -16.72
C PRO A 353 15.80 12.19 -16.53
N MET A 354 15.05 11.16 -16.92
CA MET A 354 15.43 9.75 -16.79
C MET A 354 15.03 9.01 -18.06
N THR A 355 15.95 8.28 -18.65
CA THR A 355 15.69 7.41 -19.82
C THR A 355 15.32 6.00 -19.37
N MET A 356 14.82 5.18 -20.30
CA MET A 356 14.54 3.76 -20.02
C MET A 356 15.84 3.00 -19.69
N ASP A 357 16.96 3.36 -20.32
CA ASP A 357 18.26 2.76 -20.03
C ASP A 357 18.73 3.12 -18.62
N ASP A 358 18.54 4.37 -18.18
CA ASP A 358 18.81 4.78 -16.79
C ASP A 358 17.95 3.98 -15.80
N TYR A 359 16.69 3.72 -16.15
CA TYR A 359 15.77 2.92 -15.33
C TYR A 359 16.20 1.45 -15.26
N LEU A 360 16.46 0.80 -16.40
CA LEU A 360 16.77 -0.62 -16.47
C LEU A 360 18.14 -0.95 -15.86
N SER A 361 19.11 -0.03 -15.97
CA SER A 361 20.46 -0.15 -15.41
C SER A 361 20.59 0.27 -13.94
N ALA A 362 19.54 0.85 -13.36
CA ALA A 362 19.54 1.22 -11.96
C ALA A 362 19.74 0.01 -11.04
N ARG A 363 20.40 0.24 -9.89
CA ARG A 363 20.68 -0.83 -8.91
C ARG A 363 19.40 -1.57 -8.52
N MET A 364 19.49 -2.90 -8.45
CA MET A 364 18.39 -3.75 -7.99
C MET A 364 18.13 -3.55 -6.50
N ILE A 365 16.87 -3.55 -6.08
CA ILE A 365 16.44 -3.52 -4.68
C ILE A 365 15.90 -4.89 -4.28
N SER A 366 14.86 -5.34 -4.97
CA SER A 366 14.23 -6.66 -4.78
C SER A 366 13.55 -7.00 -6.09
N SER A 367 13.98 -8.04 -6.81
CA SER A 367 13.48 -8.29 -8.17
C SER A 367 11.95 -8.43 -8.20
N PRO A 368 11.25 -7.83 -9.18
CA PRO A 368 11.77 -7.16 -10.38
C PRO A 368 12.14 -5.67 -10.18
N PHE A 369 12.09 -5.16 -8.96
CA PHE A 369 12.23 -3.74 -8.64
C PHE A 369 13.68 -3.27 -8.51
N GLY A 370 14.04 -2.34 -9.39
CA GLY A 370 15.20 -1.48 -9.25
C GLY A 370 14.93 -0.26 -8.36
N LEU A 371 15.94 0.59 -8.20
CA LEU A 371 15.85 1.80 -7.38
C LEU A 371 14.67 2.71 -7.76
N TYR A 372 14.46 2.89 -9.06
CA TYR A 372 13.42 3.79 -9.59
C TYR A 372 12.03 3.16 -9.68
N ASP A 373 11.91 1.88 -9.29
CA ASP A 373 10.61 1.27 -9.01
C ASP A 373 10.09 1.59 -7.61
N CYS A 374 10.95 2.12 -6.73
CA CYS A 374 10.61 2.40 -5.34
C CYS A 374 10.36 3.91 -5.16
N ASP A 375 9.36 4.24 -4.33
CA ASP A 375 9.09 5.61 -3.95
C ASP A 375 10.29 6.33 -3.29
N VAL A 376 10.20 7.66 -3.27
CA VAL A 376 11.23 8.52 -2.69
C VAL A 376 10.96 8.72 -1.21
N PRO A 377 11.81 8.22 -0.30
CA PRO A 377 11.68 8.54 1.11
C PRO A 377 11.85 10.05 1.31
N CYS A 378 10.86 10.68 1.92
CA CYS A 378 10.81 12.11 2.16
C CYS A 378 10.40 12.45 3.60
N ASP A 379 10.55 13.73 3.92
CA ASP A 379 9.98 14.38 5.08
C ASP A 379 8.97 15.42 4.60
N GLY A 380 7.80 15.46 5.23
CA GLY A 380 6.74 16.42 4.93
C GLY A 380 5.41 15.98 5.52
N SER A 381 4.47 16.93 5.58
CA SER A 381 3.09 16.69 5.98
C SER A 381 2.12 17.32 4.99
N ILE A 382 0.97 16.66 4.82
CA ILE A 382 -0.15 17.16 4.02
C ILE A 382 -1.40 17.07 4.88
N ALA A 383 -2.22 18.12 4.82
CA ALA A 383 -3.49 18.20 5.52
C ALA A 383 -4.63 18.53 4.55
N ILE A 384 -5.81 17.98 4.85
CA ILE A 384 -7.06 18.11 4.10
C ILE A 384 -8.17 18.46 5.10
N ILE A 385 -8.98 19.49 4.82
CA ILE A 385 -10.18 19.80 5.59
C ILE A 385 -11.39 19.14 4.93
N VAL A 386 -11.99 18.19 5.64
CA VAL A 386 -13.30 17.63 5.28
C VAL A 386 -14.38 18.43 5.99
N SER A 387 -15.29 19.03 5.23
CA SER A 387 -16.35 19.88 5.76
C SER A 387 -17.73 19.36 5.38
N ALA A 388 -18.75 19.74 6.16
CA ALA A 388 -20.14 19.52 5.80
C ALA A 388 -20.46 20.22 4.48
N ALA A 389 -21.13 19.51 3.56
CA ALA A 389 -21.34 19.98 2.18
C ALA A 389 -22.11 21.31 2.12
N GLU A 390 -23.03 21.55 3.05
CA GLU A 390 -23.79 22.80 3.14
C GLU A 390 -22.91 24.03 3.44
N THR A 391 -21.67 23.84 3.90
CA THR A 391 -20.72 24.95 4.15
C THR A 391 -19.93 25.34 2.91
N ALA A 392 -20.03 24.58 1.81
CA ALA A 392 -19.29 24.82 0.58
C ALA A 392 -19.48 26.23 0.00
N PRO A 393 -20.69 26.84 0.00
CA PRO A 393 -20.89 28.21 -0.50
C PRO A 393 -20.14 29.28 0.30
N ASP A 394 -19.83 29.01 1.58
CA ASP A 394 -19.15 29.94 2.48
C ASP A 394 -17.62 29.80 2.41
N ARG A 395 -17.08 28.99 1.48
CA ARG A 395 -15.63 28.78 1.34
C ARG A 395 -15.05 29.75 0.31
N PRO A 396 -13.83 30.27 0.52
CA PRO A 396 -13.21 31.23 -0.40
C PRO A 396 -12.75 30.58 -1.71
N ARG A 397 -12.55 29.26 -1.70
CA ARG A 397 -12.15 28.45 -2.86
C ARG A 397 -13.20 27.39 -3.15
N PRO A 398 -13.33 26.94 -4.42
CA PRO A 398 -14.26 25.87 -4.76
C PRO A 398 -14.00 24.62 -3.89
N ALA A 399 -15.01 24.20 -3.14
CA ALA A 399 -14.96 22.93 -2.42
C ALA A 399 -15.06 21.77 -3.42
N ILE A 400 -14.34 20.69 -3.17
CA ILE A 400 -14.32 19.52 -4.04
C ILE A 400 -15.26 18.47 -3.48
N ARG A 401 -16.20 18.01 -4.32
CA ARG A 401 -17.17 16.98 -3.94
C ARG A 401 -16.53 15.61 -3.98
N VAL A 402 -16.99 14.73 -3.09
CA VAL A 402 -16.70 13.30 -3.17
C VAL A 402 -17.91 12.63 -3.81
N GLU A 403 -17.71 12.02 -4.98
CA GLU A 403 -18.77 11.34 -5.72
C GLU A 403 -18.95 9.89 -5.25
N ALA A 404 -17.85 9.21 -4.94
CA ALA A 404 -17.88 7.83 -4.48
C ALA A 404 -16.61 7.47 -3.69
N VAL A 405 -16.74 6.47 -2.81
CA VAL A 405 -15.58 5.82 -2.17
C VAL A 405 -15.59 4.30 -2.30
N GLY A 406 -14.40 3.71 -2.44
CA GLY A 406 -14.15 2.29 -2.52
C GLY A 406 -13.36 1.79 -1.30
N THR A 407 -13.97 0.97 -0.45
CA THR A 407 -13.36 0.52 0.83
C THR A 407 -13.57 -0.97 1.11
N GLN A 408 -14.30 -1.69 0.26
CA GLN A 408 -14.73 -3.04 0.59
C GLN A 408 -13.60 -4.07 0.52
N ILE A 409 -13.34 -4.72 1.66
CA ILE A 409 -12.46 -5.87 1.77
C ILE A 409 -13.22 -7.12 1.27
N LEU A 410 -12.80 -7.66 0.11
CA LEU A 410 -13.39 -8.85 -0.51
C LEU A 410 -12.42 -10.04 -0.62
N GLU A 411 -11.15 -9.80 -0.37
CA GLU A 411 -10.13 -10.84 -0.21
C GLU A 411 -9.47 -10.74 1.17
N ARG A 412 -8.71 -11.76 1.56
CA ARG A 412 -7.98 -11.75 2.82
C ARG A 412 -7.02 -10.56 2.86
N VAL A 413 -7.00 -9.85 3.98
CA VAL A 413 -6.01 -8.80 4.28
C VAL A 413 -4.66 -9.49 4.53
N SER A 414 -3.94 -9.78 3.45
CA SER A 414 -2.68 -10.51 3.46
C SER A 414 -1.82 -10.14 2.25
N TRP A 415 -0.52 -10.37 2.37
CA TRP A 415 0.47 -10.13 1.32
C TRP A 415 0.80 -11.37 0.49
N ASP A 416 0.50 -12.56 1.00
CA ASP A 416 0.93 -13.84 0.44
C ASP A 416 -0.21 -14.87 0.29
N GLN A 417 -1.40 -14.56 0.80
CA GLN A 417 -2.54 -15.49 0.83
C GLN A 417 -3.69 -15.09 -0.12
N GLY A 418 -3.59 -13.94 -0.81
CA GLY A 418 -4.65 -13.35 -1.65
C GLY A 418 -4.49 -13.60 -3.15
N THR A 419 -4.89 -12.63 -3.97
CA THR A 419 -4.85 -12.69 -5.44
C THR A 419 -3.46 -13.03 -6.02
N ILE A 420 -2.37 -12.54 -5.44
CA ILE A 420 -0.95 -12.67 -5.87
C ILE A 420 -0.62 -12.10 -7.26
N THR A 421 -1.53 -12.17 -8.22
CA THR A 421 -1.32 -11.63 -9.57
C THR A 421 -1.38 -10.11 -9.61
N HIS A 422 -1.95 -9.46 -8.60
CA HIS A 422 -2.07 -8.01 -8.46
C HIS A 422 -1.69 -7.63 -7.05
N GLU A 423 -1.49 -6.34 -6.81
CA GLU A 423 -1.44 -5.81 -5.45
C GLU A 423 -2.68 -6.26 -4.65
N PRO A 424 -2.51 -6.73 -3.40
CA PRO A 424 -3.65 -7.12 -2.58
C PRO A 424 -4.50 -5.88 -2.24
N GLN A 425 -5.81 -6.08 -2.13
CA GLN A 425 -6.78 -5.07 -1.73
C GLN A 425 -6.95 -3.93 -2.75
N VAL A 426 -6.85 -4.18 -4.06
CA VAL A 426 -7.23 -3.17 -5.08
C VAL A 426 -8.56 -3.48 -5.76
N LEU A 427 -8.83 -4.77 -6.04
CA LEU A 427 -10.00 -5.19 -6.82
C LEU A 427 -11.32 -4.98 -6.08
N GLY A 428 -11.35 -5.23 -4.77
CA GLY A 428 -12.56 -5.07 -3.95
C GLY A 428 -12.96 -3.61 -3.78
N GLN A 429 -11.97 -2.75 -3.52
CA GLN A 429 -12.08 -1.32 -3.35
C GLN A 429 -12.54 -0.67 -4.66
N ALA A 430 -11.90 -1.00 -5.78
CA ALA A 430 -12.29 -0.51 -7.09
C ALA A 430 -13.71 -0.95 -7.49
N ALA A 431 -14.05 -2.23 -7.29
CA ALA A 431 -15.40 -2.71 -7.56
C ALA A 431 -16.44 -1.99 -6.69
N HIS A 432 -16.16 -1.81 -5.39
CA HIS A 432 -17.05 -1.08 -4.48
C HIS A 432 -17.27 0.36 -4.92
N LEU A 433 -16.21 1.09 -5.32
CA LEU A 433 -16.32 2.46 -5.82
C LEU A 433 -17.36 2.58 -6.93
N TRP A 434 -17.30 1.67 -7.92
CA TRP A 434 -18.20 1.70 -9.07
C TRP A 434 -19.66 1.35 -8.76
N THR A 435 -19.93 0.70 -7.63
CA THR A 435 -21.32 0.52 -7.16
C THR A 435 -21.94 1.78 -6.57
N ARG A 436 -21.12 2.80 -6.29
CA ARG A 436 -21.54 4.02 -5.59
C ARG A 436 -21.70 5.21 -6.50
N THR A 437 -21.49 5.06 -7.81
CA THR A 437 -21.64 6.11 -8.82
C THR A 437 -22.14 5.57 -10.16
N SER A 438 -22.80 6.42 -10.94
CA SER A 438 -23.10 6.16 -12.34
C SER A 438 -21.92 6.39 -13.28
N LEU A 439 -20.88 7.11 -12.82
CA LEU A 439 -19.67 7.37 -13.60
C LEU A 439 -18.88 6.08 -13.84
N ARG A 440 -18.13 6.07 -14.94
CA ARG A 440 -17.36 4.93 -15.43
C ARG A 440 -15.92 5.37 -15.72
N PRO A 441 -14.99 4.43 -16.00
CA PRO A 441 -13.60 4.76 -16.25
C PRO A 441 -13.39 5.84 -17.34
N ALA A 442 -14.27 5.89 -18.35
CA ALA A 442 -14.22 6.90 -19.41
C ALA A 442 -14.60 8.32 -18.97
N ASP A 443 -15.21 8.49 -17.78
CA ASP A 443 -15.59 9.80 -17.24
C ASP A 443 -14.51 10.41 -16.33
N VAL A 444 -13.35 9.75 -16.19
CA VAL A 444 -12.24 10.20 -15.35
C VAL A 444 -11.26 11.00 -16.19
N ASP A 445 -11.02 12.26 -15.81
CA ASP A 445 -10.12 13.16 -16.54
C ASP A 445 -8.66 13.06 -16.06
N VAL A 446 -8.45 12.68 -14.79
CA VAL A 446 -7.10 12.54 -14.21
C VAL A 446 -7.07 11.40 -13.20
N ALA A 447 -6.04 10.56 -13.30
CA ALA A 447 -5.81 9.43 -12.41
C ALA A 447 -4.66 9.72 -11.46
N LEU A 448 -4.93 9.72 -10.15
CA LEU A 448 -3.94 9.89 -9.11
C LEU A 448 -3.81 8.60 -8.31
N LEU A 449 -3.02 7.68 -8.86
CA LEU A 449 -2.95 6.30 -8.38
C LEU A 449 -1.71 6.10 -7.52
N TYR A 450 -1.91 5.39 -6.41
CA TYR A 450 -0.85 5.03 -5.49
C TYR A 450 0.26 4.27 -6.21
N ASP A 451 1.46 4.85 -6.19
CA ASP A 451 2.65 4.34 -6.89
C ASP A 451 3.84 4.23 -5.92
N GLY A 452 3.59 3.74 -4.69
CA GLY A 452 4.68 3.42 -3.74
C GLY A 452 5.74 2.50 -4.38
N PHE A 453 5.27 1.63 -5.26
CA PHE A 453 6.04 0.97 -6.29
C PHE A 453 5.34 1.12 -7.64
N THR A 454 6.11 1.07 -8.74
CA THR A 454 5.58 1.12 -10.12
C THR A 454 4.45 0.11 -10.36
N PHE A 455 4.54 -1.10 -9.80
CA PHE A 455 3.52 -2.14 -9.90
C PHE A 455 2.19 -1.79 -9.22
N ASN A 456 2.20 -0.93 -8.20
CA ASN A 456 0.96 -0.49 -7.53
C ASN A 456 0.08 0.29 -8.52
N ALA A 457 0.67 1.21 -9.28
CA ALA A 457 -0.05 1.99 -10.28
C ALA A 457 -0.63 1.08 -11.39
N VAL A 458 0.13 0.08 -11.84
CA VAL A 458 -0.34 -0.94 -12.79
C VAL A 458 -1.56 -1.68 -12.22
N SER A 459 -1.45 -2.17 -10.99
CA SER A 459 -2.54 -2.89 -10.33
C SER A 459 -3.80 -2.03 -10.20
N TRP A 460 -3.66 -0.74 -9.87
CA TRP A 460 -4.79 0.19 -9.79
C TRP A 460 -5.42 0.51 -11.14
N LEU A 461 -4.62 0.66 -12.21
CA LEU A 461 -5.13 0.91 -13.57
C LEU A 461 -6.09 -0.20 -14.00
N GLU A 462 -5.66 -1.45 -13.81
CA GLU A 462 -6.45 -2.64 -14.16
C GLU A 462 -7.62 -2.82 -13.20
N ALA A 463 -7.42 -2.65 -11.89
CA ALA A 463 -8.47 -2.79 -10.89
C ALA A 463 -9.62 -1.81 -11.12
N LEU A 464 -9.32 -0.56 -11.46
CA LEU A 464 -10.34 0.45 -11.78
C LEU A 464 -10.98 0.25 -13.14
N GLY A 465 -10.41 -0.57 -14.01
CA GLY A 465 -10.99 -0.93 -15.30
C GLY A 465 -10.71 0.06 -16.42
N PHE A 466 -9.61 0.81 -16.33
CA PHE A 466 -9.09 1.60 -17.45
C PHE A 466 -8.58 0.70 -18.58
N CYS A 467 -8.13 -0.51 -18.23
CA CYS A 467 -7.81 -1.61 -19.14
C CYS A 467 -8.25 -2.96 -18.54
N GLY A 468 -8.21 -4.03 -19.35
CA GLY A 468 -8.43 -5.39 -18.88
C GLY A 468 -7.30 -5.89 -17.96
N LEU A 469 -7.57 -6.96 -17.22
CA LEU A 469 -6.56 -7.56 -16.33
C LEU A 469 -5.45 -8.22 -17.18
N GLY A 470 -4.20 -7.82 -16.97
CA GLY A 470 -3.05 -8.22 -17.76
C GLY A 470 -2.80 -7.41 -19.03
N GLU A 471 -3.60 -6.37 -19.31
CA GLU A 471 -3.52 -5.58 -20.55
C GLU A 471 -2.73 -4.27 -20.39
N ALA A 472 -2.28 -3.93 -19.17
CA ALA A 472 -1.66 -2.63 -18.90
C ALA A 472 -0.43 -2.32 -19.78
N GLN A 473 0.36 -3.33 -20.15
CA GLN A 473 1.55 -3.12 -21.01
C GLN A 473 1.19 -2.52 -22.36
N ASP A 474 0.24 -3.13 -23.04
CA ASP A 474 -0.18 -2.70 -24.38
C ASP A 474 -1.02 -1.43 -24.29
N TRP A 475 -1.88 -1.34 -23.27
CA TRP A 475 -2.74 -0.18 -23.07
C TRP A 475 -1.94 1.10 -22.79
N ILE A 476 -0.93 1.07 -21.90
CA ILE A 476 -0.12 2.25 -21.54
C ILE A 476 0.63 2.83 -22.75
N ASP A 477 0.91 1.99 -23.76
CA ASP A 477 1.57 2.38 -25.02
C ASP A 477 2.88 3.15 -24.76
N LYS A 478 3.80 2.49 -24.03
CA LYS A 478 5.11 3.03 -23.65
C LYS A 478 5.06 4.38 -22.91
N GLY A 479 3.95 4.66 -22.24
CA GLY A 479 3.73 5.87 -21.45
C GLY A 479 2.88 6.92 -22.17
N ARG A 480 2.58 6.76 -23.47
CA ARG A 480 1.86 7.78 -24.24
C ARG A 480 0.46 8.04 -23.71
N ARG A 481 -0.28 7.01 -23.31
CA ARG A 481 -1.66 7.19 -22.81
C ARG A 481 -1.72 7.88 -21.45
N ILE A 482 -0.69 7.71 -20.63
CA ILE A 482 -0.64 8.18 -19.25
C ILE A 482 0.12 9.50 -19.06
N ALA A 483 0.67 10.04 -20.15
CA ALA A 483 1.33 11.34 -20.20
C ALA A 483 0.37 12.47 -19.79
N LEU A 484 0.94 13.63 -19.44
CA LEU A 484 0.15 14.81 -19.05
C LEU A 484 -0.91 15.22 -20.09
N ASP A 485 -0.57 15.06 -21.37
CA ASP A 485 -1.40 15.32 -22.55
C ASP A 485 -1.97 14.03 -23.18
N GLY A 486 -1.88 12.91 -22.45
CA GLY A 486 -2.40 11.61 -22.83
C GLY A 486 -3.91 11.47 -22.64
N GLU A 487 -4.41 10.27 -22.93
CA GLU A 487 -5.83 9.91 -22.78
C GLU A 487 -6.28 9.88 -21.31
N LEU A 488 -5.40 9.44 -20.40
CA LEU A 488 -5.63 9.41 -18.96
C LEU A 488 -4.38 9.88 -18.22
N PRO A 489 -4.20 11.21 -18.04
CA PRO A 489 -3.07 11.76 -17.32
C PRO A 489 -2.90 11.11 -15.94
N LEU A 490 -1.75 10.45 -15.73
CA LEU A 490 -1.43 9.73 -14.51
C LEU A 490 -0.42 10.51 -13.67
N ASN A 491 -0.77 10.75 -12.41
CA ASN A 491 0.09 11.41 -11.42
C ASN A 491 0.82 12.67 -11.97
N PRO A 492 0.13 13.74 -12.42
CA PRO A 492 0.75 14.95 -12.97
C PRO A 492 1.73 15.69 -12.04
N HIS A 493 1.63 15.48 -10.73
CA HIS A 493 2.57 15.97 -9.71
C HIS A 493 3.88 15.16 -9.65
N GLY A 494 3.93 14.00 -10.31
CA GLY A 494 5.08 13.10 -10.37
C GLY A 494 4.97 11.87 -9.47
N GLY A 495 3.89 11.75 -8.68
CA GLY A 495 3.64 10.59 -7.82
C GLY A 495 4.67 10.43 -6.70
N GLN A 496 4.56 9.36 -5.92
CA GLN A 496 5.50 9.07 -4.84
C GLN A 496 6.88 8.63 -5.37
N LEU A 497 6.95 8.16 -6.61
CA LEU A 497 8.20 7.81 -7.31
C LEU A 497 9.10 9.02 -7.61
N SER A 498 8.55 10.24 -7.56
CA SER A 498 9.30 11.46 -7.93
C SER A 498 9.05 12.67 -7.04
N GLU A 499 7.80 12.93 -6.64
CA GLU A 499 7.47 14.03 -5.74
C GLU A 499 7.99 13.75 -4.33
N GLY A 500 7.62 12.58 -3.80
CA GLY A 500 7.93 12.16 -2.44
C GLY A 500 6.84 11.25 -1.88
N ARG A 501 7.23 10.25 -1.09
CA ARG A 501 6.30 9.31 -0.45
C ARG A 501 5.47 9.97 0.66
N THR A 502 4.34 10.56 0.32
CA THR A 502 3.39 11.17 1.27
C THR A 502 2.24 10.25 1.69
N HIS A 503 2.38 8.94 1.45
CA HIS A 503 1.37 7.89 1.71
C HIS A 503 -0.02 8.26 1.20
N GLY A 504 -0.06 8.73 -0.03
CA GLY A 504 -1.30 9.00 -0.75
C GLY A 504 -2.03 10.31 -0.43
N PHE A 505 -1.61 11.07 0.57
CA PHE A 505 -2.16 12.42 0.77
C PHE A 505 -1.68 13.40 -0.31
N GLY A 506 -0.51 13.17 -0.93
CA GLY A 506 -0.05 13.93 -2.11
C GLY A 506 -1.02 13.82 -3.28
N PHE A 507 -1.59 12.63 -3.50
CA PHE A 507 -2.63 12.43 -4.51
C PHE A 507 -3.90 13.23 -4.20
N LEU A 508 -4.33 13.27 -2.94
CA LEU A 508 -5.50 14.06 -2.54
C LEU A 508 -5.25 15.58 -2.71
N TYR A 509 -4.08 16.06 -2.31
CA TYR A 509 -3.67 17.44 -2.50
C TYR A 509 -3.66 17.82 -3.98
N GLU A 510 -3.04 16.97 -4.81
CA GLU A 510 -2.99 17.20 -6.25
C GLU A 510 -4.39 17.12 -6.88
N ALA A 511 -5.26 16.20 -6.45
CA ALA A 511 -6.62 16.10 -6.97
C ALA A 511 -7.38 17.41 -6.77
N VAL A 512 -7.33 17.95 -5.54
CA VAL A 512 -7.98 19.22 -5.23
C VAL A 512 -7.39 20.35 -6.06
N THR A 513 -6.06 20.40 -6.18
CA THR A 513 -5.36 21.42 -6.97
C THR A 513 -5.74 21.35 -8.45
N GLN A 514 -5.79 20.14 -9.04
CA GLN A 514 -6.16 19.90 -10.43
C GLN A 514 -7.61 20.27 -10.69
N LEU A 515 -8.54 19.86 -9.82
CA LEU A 515 -9.98 20.14 -9.96
C LEU A 515 -10.34 21.61 -9.73
N ARG A 516 -9.56 22.33 -8.91
CA ARG A 516 -9.66 23.79 -8.77
C ARG A 516 -9.04 24.55 -9.94
N HIS A 517 -8.28 23.88 -10.79
CA HIS A 517 -7.53 24.45 -11.92
C HIS A 517 -6.37 25.35 -11.44
N GLU A 518 -5.72 24.95 -10.36
CA GLU A 518 -4.64 25.68 -9.67
C GLU A 518 -3.26 24.99 -9.82
N ALA A 519 -3.12 24.00 -10.71
CA ALA A 519 -1.94 23.14 -10.76
C ALA A 519 -0.76 23.71 -11.58
N GLY A 520 -0.88 24.92 -12.12
CA GLY A 520 0.20 25.58 -12.86
C GLY A 520 0.63 24.80 -14.10
N GLU A 521 1.95 24.64 -14.31
CA GLU A 521 2.50 23.98 -15.52
C GLU A 521 2.13 22.49 -15.68
N ARG A 522 1.65 21.84 -14.61
CA ARG A 522 1.21 20.44 -14.62
C ARG A 522 -0.32 20.29 -14.68
N GLN A 523 -1.05 21.37 -14.97
CA GLN A 523 -2.51 21.36 -15.05
C GLN A 523 -2.99 20.44 -16.19
N VAL A 524 -3.88 19.50 -15.86
CA VAL A 524 -4.64 18.73 -16.83
C VAL A 524 -5.76 19.62 -17.37
N ALA A 525 -5.91 19.65 -18.70
CA ALA A 525 -6.90 20.49 -19.37
C ALA A 525 -8.33 20.08 -18.95
N ASP A 526 -9.14 21.07 -18.59
CA ASP A 526 -10.58 20.92 -18.29
C ASP A 526 -10.95 19.82 -17.27
N ALA A 527 -10.02 19.43 -16.38
CA ALA A 527 -10.24 18.37 -15.41
C ALA A 527 -11.46 18.65 -14.50
N ARG A 528 -12.38 17.69 -14.42
CA ARG A 528 -13.64 17.74 -13.63
C ARG A 528 -13.81 16.55 -12.71
N THR A 529 -13.26 15.40 -13.08
CA THR A 529 -13.33 14.15 -12.32
C THR A 529 -11.94 13.59 -12.11
N ALA A 530 -11.56 13.39 -10.85
CA ALA A 530 -10.29 12.78 -10.47
C ALA A 530 -10.54 11.48 -9.70
N VAL A 531 -9.85 10.40 -10.06
CA VAL A 531 -9.78 9.21 -9.20
C VAL A 531 -8.51 9.26 -8.36
N VAL A 532 -8.63 8.94 -7.07
CA VAL A 532 -7.52 8.97 -6.12
C VAL A 532 -7.45 7.64 -5.39
N SER A 533 -6.37 6.88 -5.57
CA SER A 533 -6.14 5.67 -4.76
C SER A 533 -5.10 5.92 -3.67
N THR A 534 -5.29 5.26 -2.53
CA THR A 534 -4.41 5.37 -1.36
C THR A 534 -4.14 3.99 -0.78
N GLY A 535 -2.88 3.75 -0.42
CA GLY A 535 -2.42 2.46 0.12
C GLY A 535 -1.81 1.57 -0.96
N GLY A 536 -0.55 1.17 -0.74
CA GLY A 536 0.24 0.27 -1.58
C GLY A 536 0.20 -1.19 -1.10
N GLY A 537 -0.90 -1.59 -0.47
CA GLY A 537 -1.16 -2.94 -0.03
C GLY A 537 -2.34 -3.04 0.93
N THR A 538 -2.15 -3.72 2.07
CA THR A 538 -3.26 -4.11 2.93
C THR A 538 -3.36 -3.27 4.22
N PRO A 539 -4.48 -2.54 4.47
CA PRO A 539 -5.60 -2.21 3.56
C PRO A 539 -5.34 -1.00 2.65
N SER A 540 -6.16 -0.85 1.60
CA SER A 540 -6.17 0.30 0.69
C SER A 540 -7.58 0.93 0.61
N GLY A 541 -7.68 2.09 -0.06
CA GLY A 541 -8.94 2.74 -0.38
C GLY A 541 -8.84 3.64 -1.62
N VAL A 542 -9.98 3.92 -2.23
CA VAL A 542 -10.07 4.79 -3.42
C VAL A 542 -11.22 5.78 -3.31
N LEU A 543 -11.05 6.98 -3.85
CA LEU A 543 -12.05 8.04 -3.89
C LEU A 543 -12.22 8.51 -5.33
N LEU A 544 -13.46 8.87 -5.69
CA LEU A 544 -13.76 9.61 -6.91
C LEU A 544 -14.18 11.02 -6.49
N LEU A 545 -13.43 12.01 -6.97
CA LEU A 545 -13.59 13.42 -6.62
C LEU A 545 -14.09 14.18 -7.84
N GLN A 546 -15.00 15.13 -7.61
CA GLN A 546 -15.55 15.97 -8.67
C GLN A 546 -15.50 17.45 -8.30
N ARG A 547 -15.22 18.27 -9.30
CA ARG A 547 -15.48 19.71 -9.21
C ARG A 547 -16.98 19.93 -9.15
N ASP A 548 -17.43 20.81 -8.25
CA ASP A 548 -18.85 21.16 -8.20
C ASP A 548 -19.28 21.88 -9.50
N GLN A 549 -20.39 21.43 -10.07
CA GLN A 549 -21.05 22.12 -11.16
C GLN A 549 -22.03 23.07 -10.48
N GLY A 550 -21.58 24.30 -10.19
CA GLY A 550 -22.32 25.27 -9.40
C GLY A 550 -23.76 25.53 -9.83
#